data_AF-A0AAE3VTH9-F1
#
_entry.id   AF-A0AAE3VTH9-F1
#
_cell.length_a   1.000
_cell.length_b   1.000
_cell.length_c   1.000
_cell.angle_alpha   90.00
_cell.angle_beta   90.00
_cell.angle_gamma   90.00
#
_symmetry.space_group_name_H-M   'P 1'
#
loop_
_entity.id
_entity.type
_entity.pdbx_description
1 polymer ?
#
loop_
_entity_poly.entity_id
_entity_poly.type
_entity_poly.pdbx_seq_one_letter_code
_entity_poly.pdbx_strand_id
1 'polypeptide(L)'
;MTRPTLRFASAGLLAAMLAIGSASPAAAFGDLLARLFGPPPLSIQQMHALTPSCRTHSGPWEGRVSGDSEGTYNDAARVVSLVGCFPSLEACSLWRLRMSGSMQGRLIYDQCTRR
;
A
#
# COMPACT_ATOMS: atom_id res chain seq x y z
N MET A 1 -29.99 30.00 -53.41
CA MET A 1 -28.81 29.47 -54.12
C MET A 1 -28.20 28.34 -53.31
N THR A 2 -27.76 27.31 -54.03
CA THR A 2 -27.54 25.91 -53.68
C THR A 2 -26.32 25.63 -52.78
N ARG A 3 -26.46 24.63 -51.88
CA ARG A 3 -25.39 23.98 -51.12
C ARG A 3 -24.50 23.10 -52.02
N PRO A 4 -23.25 22.81 -51.59
CA PRO A 4 -22.80 21.41 -51.56
C PRO A 4 -22.07 21.09 -50.23
N THR A 5 -22.59 20.23 -49.35
CA THR A 5 -22.32 18.77 -49.25
C THR A 5 -20.89 18.33 -49.55
N LEU A 6 -20.11 18.10 -48.49
CA LEU A 6 -18.93 17.24 -48.50
C LEU A 6 -19.20 16.05 -47.58
N ARG A 7 -19.39 14.89 -48.20
CA ARG A 7 -19.50 13.58 -47.57
C ARG A 7 -18.09 13.07 -47.26
N PHE A 8 -17.80 12.79 -45.99
CA PHE A 8 -16.69 11.92 -45.63
C PHE A 8 -17.25 10.53 -45.32
N ALA A 9 -16.90 9.57 -46.18
CA ALA A 9 -17.14 8.15 -46.02
C ALA A 9 -15.80 7.47 -45.70
N SER A 10 -15.69 6.83 -44.55
CA SER A 10 -14.66 5.86 -44.17
C SER A 10 -15.25 5.13 -42.94
N ALA A 11 -15.87 3.95 -43.02
CA ALA A 11 -15.38 2.62 -43.41
C ALA A 11 -14.17 2.16 -42.56
N GLY A 12 -14.40 1.15 -41.70
CA GLY A 12 -13.40 0.43 -40.90
C GLY A 12 -13.48 0.79 -39.41
N LEU A 13 -13.56 -0.12 -38.44
CA LEU A 13 -13.22 -1.54 -38.41
C LEU A 13 -14.06 -2.22 -37.31
N LEU A 14 -14.67 -3.35 -37.65
CA LEU A 14 -15.17 -4.37 -36.72
C LEU A 14 -13.98 -5.03 -36.02
N ALA A 15 -13.93 -5.00 -34.69
CA ALA A 15 -13.20 -5.98 -33.87
C ALA A 15 -13.63 -5.87 -32.40
N ALA A 16 -14.88 -6.26 -32.11
CA ALA A 16 -15.29 -6.55 -30.74
C ALA A 16 -14.71 -7.90 -30.33
N MET A 17 -13.47 -7.90 -29.82
CA MET A 17 -12.88 -9.08 -29.20
C MET A 17 -13.57 -9.33 -27.86
N LEU A 18 -14.51 -10.28 -27.84
CA LEU A 18 -14.96 -10.96 -26.63
C LEU A 18 -13.82 -11.85 -26.12
N ALA A 19 -12.95 -11.30 -25.29
CA ALA A 19 -12.06 -12.07 -24.45
C ALA A 19 -12.85 -12.52 -23.20
N ILE A 20 -13.47 -13.70 -23.26
CA ILE A 20 -13.90 -14.41 -22.06
C ILE A 20 -12.64 -14.92 -21.40
N GLY A 21 -12.05 -14.09 -20.54
CA GLY A 21 -10.92 -14.47 -19.71
C GLY A 21 -11.33 -15.59 -18.76
N SER A 22 -10.70 -16.75 -18.91
CA SER A 22 -10.75 -17.84 -17.95
C SER A 22 -10.15 -17.38 -16.63
N ALA A 23 -11.00 -16.87 -15.73
CA ALA A 23 -10.61 -16.53 -14.37
C ALA A 23 -10.18 -17.82 -13.66
N SER A 24 -8.86 -17.98 -13.51
CA SER A 24 -8.26 -19.10 -12.81
C SER A 24 -8.65 -19.02 -11.32
N PRO A 25 -9.28 -20.06 -10.73
CA PRO A 25 -9.78 -20.02 -9.35
C PRO A 25 -8.69 -19.92 -8.27
N ALA A 26 -7.41 -20.01 -8.65
CA ALA A 26 -6.29 -19.88 -7.72
C ALA A 26 -6.18 -18.48 -7.07
N ALA A 27 -6.66 -17.43 -7.73
CA ALA A 27 -6.59 -16.07 -7.18
C ALA A 27 -7.63 -15.82 -6.07
N ALA A 28 -8.75 -16.54 -6.07
CA ALA A 28 -9.84 -16.32 -5.11
C ALA A 28 -9.50 -16.81 -3.68
N PHE A 29 -8.66 -17.84 -3.57
CA PHE A 29 -8.26 -18.39 -2.26
C PHE A 29 -7.27 -17.47 -1.52
N GLY A 30 -6.36 -16.80 -2.24
CA GLY A 30 -5.40 -15.87 -1.62
C GLY A 30 -6.09 -14.66 -0.98
N ASP A 31 -7.13 -14.14 -1.62
CA ASP A 31 -7.87 -12.97 -1.15
C ASP A 31 -8.73 -13.29 0.10
N LEU A 32 -9.27 -14.52 0.17
CA LEU A 32 -10.06 -14.98 1.30
C LEU A 32 -9.20 -15.22 2.55
N LEU A 33 -8.00 -15.76 2.37
CA LEU A 33 -7.01 -15.92 3.44
C LEU A 33 -6.49 -14.57 3.95
N ALA A 34 -6.19 -13.61 3.06
CA ALA A 34 -5.77 -12.27 3.44
C ALA A 34 -6.87 -11.52 4.22
N ARG A 35 -8.15 -11.77 3.90
CA ARG A 35 -9.29 -11.25 4.68
C ARG A 35 -9.48 -11.93 6.03
N LEU A 36 -9.19 -13.22 6.14
CA LEU A 36 -9.36 -13.99 7.38
C LEU A 36 -8.22 -13.78 8.38
N PHE A 37 -6.98 -13.68 7.89
CA PHE A 37 -5.78 -13.66 8.73
C PHE A 37 -5.00 -12.33 8.69
N GLY A 38 -5.44 -11.37 7.86
CA GLY A 38 -4.72 -10.13 7.63
C GLY A 38 -3.45 -10.33 6.78
N PRO A 39 -2.85 -9.23 6.30
CA PRO A 39 -1.56 -9.30 5.63
C PRO A 39 -0.48 -9.79 6.61
N PRO A 40 0.48 -10.63 6.16
CA PRO A 40 1.54 -11.11 7.02
C PRO A 40 2.34 -9.94 7.64
N PRO A 41 2.94 -10.14 8.83
CA PRO A 41 3.78 -9.13 9.46
C PRO A 41 4.95 -8.79 8.54
N LEU A 42 5.30 -7.51 8.48
CA LEU A 42 6.42 -7.02 7.68
C LEU A 42 7.76 -7.40 8.31
N SER A 43 8.76 -7.72 7.49
CA SER A 43 10.14 -7.80 7.98
C SER A 43 10.68 -6.42 8.35
N ILE A 44 11.67 -6.37 9.24
CA ILE A 44 12.29 -5.10 9.65
C ILE A 44 12.82 -4.30 8.46
N GLN A 45 13.42 -4.98 7.47
CA GLN A 45 13.88 -4.33 6.24
C GLN A 45 12.72 -3.73 5.44
N GLN A 46 11.60 -4.44 5.33
CA GLN A 46 10.40 -3.92 4.65
C GLN A 46 9.81 -2.72 5.39
N MET A 47 9.77 -2.75 6.73
CA MET A 47 9.30 -1.62 7.53
C MET A 47 10.14 -0.36 7.28
N HIS A 48 11.47 -0.48 7.21
CA HIS A 48 12.34 0.63 6.85
C HIS A 48 12.13 1.10 5.41
N ALA A 49 12.01 0.19 4.46
CA ALA A 49 11.81 0.53 3.05
C ALA A 49 10.48 1.26 2.79
N LEU A 50 9.42 0.89 3.51
CA LEU A 50 8.09 1.49 3.40
C LEU A 50 7.91 2.76 4.25
N THR A 51 8.88 3.11 5.10
CA THR A 51 8.81 4.32 5.92
C THR A 51 9.37 5.52 5.15
N PRO A 52 8.56 6.54 4.82
CA PRO A 52 9.04 7.71 4.10
C PRO A 52 10.01 8.52 4.97
N SER A 53 11.29 8.55 4.60
CA SER A 53 12.29 9.25 5.42
C SER A 53 12.02 10.76 5.44
N CYS A 54 12.08 11.36 6.63
CA CYS A 54 11.97 12.81 6.81
C CYS A 54 13.10 13.62 6.16
N ARG A 55 14.17 12.96 5.71
CA ARG A 55 15.27 13.61 4.97
C ARG A 55 14.94 13.80 3.50
N THR A 56 14.16 12.89 2.92
CA THR A 56 13.81 12.89 1.49
C THR A 56 12.38 13.35 1.24
N HIS A 57 11.50 13.22 2.23
CA HIS A 57 10.11 13.65 2.18
C HIS A 57 9.86 14.65 3.31
N SER A 58 9.52 15.89 2.95
CA SER A 58 9.04 16.88 3.90
C SER A 58 7.52 16.85 3.93
N GLY A 59 6.94 16.68 5.12
CA GLY A 59 5.50 16.73 5.32
C GLY A 59 5.16 17.33 6.69
N PRO A 60 3.96 17.92 6.87
CA PRO A 60 3.56 18.55 8.12
C PRO A 60 3.22 17.55 9.23
N TRP A 61 3.19 16.25 8.93
CA TRP A 61 2.92 15.19 9.90
C TRP A 61 4.15 14.31 10.07
N GLU A 62 4.55 14.09 11.32
CA GLU A 62 5.58 13.15 11.71
C GLU A 62 4.93 11.92 12.37
N GLY A 63 5.22 10.75 11.83
CA GLY A 63 4.82 9.46 12.38
C GLY A 63 5.98 8.81 13.14
N ARG A 64 5.69 8.28 14.32
CA ARG A 64 6.62 7.48 15.12
C ARG A 64 5.99 6.16 15.52
N VAL A 65 6.65 5.07 15.14
CA VAL A 65 6.32 3.72 15.59
C VAL A 65 7.59 3.06 16.07
N SER A 66 7.58 2.57 17.31
CA SER A 66 8.70 1.78 17.83
C SER A 66 8.20 0.69 18.75
N GLY A 67 8.88 -0.44 18.75
CA GLY A 67 8.53 -1.59 19.57
C GLY A 67 9.33 -2.81 19.19
N ASP A 68 8.87 -3.95 19.67
CA ASP A 68 9.50 -5.24 19.39
C ASP A 68 8.89 -5.88 18.13
N SER A 69 9.77 -6.22 17.18
CA SER A 69 9.43 -7.00 15.99
C SER A 69 10.17 -8.32 16.03
N GLU A 70 9.43 -9.41 15.89
CA GLU A 70 10.00 -10.73 15.64
C GLU A 70 10.17 -10.88 14.13
N GLY A 71 11.35 -11.33 13.68
CA GLY A 71 11.51 -11.76 12.29
C GLY A 71 10.65 -12.99 12.02
N THR A 72 10.40 -13.31 10.75
CA THR A 72 9.66 -14.52 10.35
C THR A 72 10.26 -15.77 11.01
N TYR A 73 9.53 -16.32 11.99
CA TYR A 73 9.74 -17.62 12.63
C TYR A 73 11.15 -17.85 13.25
N ASN A 74 11.25 -17.78 14.57
CA ASN A 74 12.43 -18.06 15.43
C ASN A 74 13.51 -16.98 15.55
N ASP A 75 13.30 -15.77 15.02
CA ASP A 75 14.22 -14.68 15.30
C ASP A 75 13.92 -14.06 16.67
N ALA A 76 14.97 -13.86 17.48
CA ALA A 76 14.87 -13.11 18.73
C ALA A 76 14.21 -11.75 18.48
N ALA A 77 13.27 -11.36 19.34
CA ALA A 77 12.62 -10.05 19.29
C ALA A 77 13.66 -8.94 19.15
N ARG A 78 13.53 -8.14 18.08
CA ARG A 78 14.41 -7.00 17.83
C ARG A 78 13.64 -5.70 18.02
N VAL A 79 14.28 -4.76 18.70
CA VAL A 79 13.75 -3.42 18.86
C VAL A 79 13.85 -2.69 17.52
N VAL A 80 12.73 -2.14 17.07
CA VAL A 80 12.61 -1.34 15.85
C VAL A 80 12.11 0.04 16.22
N SER A 81 12.67 1.08 15.59
CA SER A 81 12.19 2.46 15.72
C SER A 81 12.13 3.11 14.34
N LEU A 82 10.94 3.53 13.95
CA LEU A 82 10.63 4.13 12.67
C LEU A 82 10.14 5.55 12.88
N VAL A 83 10.68 6.48 12.09
CA VAL A 83 10.23 7.87 12.00
C VAL A 83 9.98 8.20 10.54
N GLY A 84 8.77 8.61 10.22
CA GLY A 84 8.37 8.99 8.87
C GLY A 84 7.74 10.37 8.79
N CYS A 85 7.85 11.03 7.64
CA CYS A 85 7.20 12.32 7.38
C CYS A 85 6.16 12.19 6.27
N PHE A 86 4.96 12.72 6.51
CA PHE A 86 3.78 12.49 5.70
C PHE A 86 3.07 13.80 5.31
N PRO A 87 2.46 13.87 4.12
CA PRO A 87 1.75 15.07 3.66
C PRO A 87 0.45 15.32 4.42
N SER A 88 -0.18 14.28 4.99
CA SER A 88 -1.47 14.35 5.68
C SER A 88 -1.53 13.43 6.90
N LEU A 89 -2.46 13.70 7.82
CA LEU A 89 -2.73 12.85 8.98
C LEU A 89 -3.20 11.46 8.55
N GLU A 90 -3.99 11.38 7.49
CA GLU A 90 -4.50 10.11 6.96
C GLU A 90 -3.36 9.21 6.48
N ALA A 91 -2.43 9.74 5.66
CA ALA A 91 -1.27 9.00 5.20
C ALA A 91 -0.39 8.53 6.36
N CYS A 92 -0.19 9.41 7.36
CA CYS A 92 0.53 9.03 8.59
C CYS A 92 -0.20 7.91 9.34
N SER A 93 -1.52 8.02 9.50
CA SER A 93 -2.32 7.07 10.27
C SER A 93 -2.36 5.69 9.61
N LEU A 94 -2.49 5.62 8.28
CA LEU A 94 -2.43 4.38 7.53
C LEU A 94 -1.07 3.70 7.65
N TRP A 95 0.01 4.47 7.49
CA TRP A 95 1.37 3.97 7.71
C TRP A 95 1.54 3.45 9.15
N ARG A 96 1.11 4.23 10.14
CA ARG A 96 1.20 3.91 11.56
C ARG A 96 0.51 2.58 11.87
N LEU A 97 -0.74 2.41 11.41
CA LEU A 97 -1.51 1.17 11.57
C LEU A 97 -0.83 -0.03 10.94
N ARG A 98 -0.24 0.13 9.75
CA ARG A 98 0.49 -0.96 9.09
C ARG A 98 1.75 -1.35 9.85
N MET A 99 2.50 -0.37 10.36
CA MET A 99 3.73 -0.62 11.11
C MET A 99 3.43 -1.23 12.48
N SER A 100 2.49 -0.68 13.24
CA SER A 100 2.12 -1.20 14.55
C SER A 100 1.52 -2.60 14.48
N GLY A 101 0.70 -2.89 13.46
CA GLY A 101 0.18 -4.24 13.20
C GLY A 101 1.24 -5.26 12.74
N SER A 102 2.44 -4.81 12.37
CA SER A 102 3.58 -5.69 12.06
C SER A 102 4.49 -5.94 13.28
N MET A 103 4.31 -5.19 14.37
CA MET A 103 5.02 -5.42 15.62
C MET A 103 4.35 -6.58 16.36
N GLN A 104 5.15 -7.54 16.81
CA GLN A 104 4.67 -8.77 17.46
C GLN A 104 4.81 -8.71 18.99
N GLY A 105 5.54 -7.71 19.52
CA GLY A 105 5.69 -7.48 20.94
C GLY A 105 5.23 -6.11 21.41
N ARG A 106 5.92 -5.54 22.40
CA ARG A 106 5.50 -4.30 23.05
C ARG A 106 5.70 -3.11 22.12
N LEU A 107 4.66 -2.29 21.98
CA LEU A 107 4.76 -0.96 21.39
C LEU A 107 5.20 0.06 22.45
N ILE A 108 6.17 0.91 22.08
CA ILE A 108 6.70 2.00 22.89
C ILE A 108 6.19 3.35 22.35
N TYR A 109 6.22 3.52 21.03
CA TYR A 109 5.65 4.68 20.34
C TYR A 109 4.69 4.18 19.27
N ASP A 110 3.54 4.85 19.16
CA ASP A 110 2.51 4.59 18.15
C ASP A 110 1.70 5.87 17.93
N GLN A 111 2.28 6.86 17.27
CA GLN A 111 1.66 8.19 17.16
C GLN A 111 1.93 8.89 15.82
N CYS A 112 1.01 9.80 15.49
CA CYS A 112 1.14 10.77 14.41
C CYS A 112 0.95 12.17 15.00
N THR A 113 1.95 13.03 14.87
CA THR A 113 1.94 14.39 15.43
C THR A 113 2.19 15.41 14.34
N ARG A 114 1.61 16.61 14.49
CA ARG A 114 1.91 17.74 13.61
C ARG A 114 3.29 18.30 13.95
N ARG A 115 4.12 18.53 12.93
CA ARG A 115 5.48 19.05 13.02
C ARG A 115 5.51 20.58 12.89
#